data_AF-A0A920BTT6-F1
#
_entry.id   AF-A0A920BTT6-F1
#
_cell.length_a   1.000
_cell.length_b   1.000
_cell.length_c   1.000
_cell.angle_alpha   90.00
_cell.angle_beta   90.00
_cell.angle_gamma   90.00
#
_symmetry.space_group_name_H-M   'P 1'
#
loop_
_entity.id
_entity.type
_entity.pdbx_description
1 polymer ?
#
loop_
_entity_poly.entity_id
_entity_poly.type
_entity_poly.pdbx_seq_one_letter_code
_entity_poly.pdbx_strand_id
1 'polypeptide(L)'
;MMKRSKILFYGTGALLLIVALGAISAGIGLMLEPDGSNLGMSVELLSKSPFQNFLIPGIVLLTFNGIGSLVGSFLSLKRHHLTSVATISLGVILIIWIGSQVYWLG
;
A
#
# COMPACT_ATOMS: atom_id res chain seq x y z
N MET A 1 -19.99 25.14 12.71
CA MET A 1 -19.54 23.92 13.44
C MET A 1 -19.64 22.68 12.53
N MET A 2 -18.69 22.48 11.61
CA MET A 2 -18.66 21.25 10.79
C MET A 2 -18.28 20.07 11.69
N LYS A 3 -19.25 19.16 11.90
CA LYS A 3 -19.22 17.95 12.74
C LYS A 3 -17.88 17.19 12.57
N ARG A 4 -17.01 17.19 13.60
CA ARG A 4 -15.66 16.56 13.63
C ARG A 4 -15.57 15.18 12.96
N SER A 5 -16.62 14.36 13.03
CA SER A 5 -16.68 13.05 12.38
C SER A 5 -16.52 13.11 10.86
N LYS A 6 -17.08 14.12 10.19
CA LYS A 6 -16.99 14.25 8.73
C LYS A 6 -15.55 14.46 8.27
N ILE A 7 -14.79 15.29 8.98
CA ILE A 7 -13.37 15.56 8.70
C ILE A 7 -12.55 14.29 8.82
N LEU A 8 -12.80 13.46 9.84
CA LEU A 8 -12.09 12.18 10.01
C LEU A 8 -12.31 11.26 8.81
N PHE A 9 -13.57 11.07 8.39
CA PHE A 9 -13.87 10.20 7.24
C PHE A 9 -13.25 10.68 5.93
N TYR A 10 -13.28 11.99 5.65
CA TYR A 10 -12.65 12.54 4.45
C TYR A 10 -11.12 12.50 4.54
N GLY A 11 -10.54 12.79 5.71
CA GLY A 11 -9.10 12.72 5.94
C GLY A 11 -8.57 11.31 5.80
N THR A 12 -9.19 10.33 6.46
CA THR A 12 -8.85 8.91 6.31
C THR A 12 -9.02 8.45 4.86
N GLY A 13 -10.10 8.85 4.19
CA GLY A 13 -10.32 8.54 2.78
C GLY A 13 -9.20 9.07 1.88
N ALA A 14 -8.80 10.33 2.08
CA ALA A 14 -7.72 10.95 1.31
C ALA A 14 -6.36 10.29 1.57
N LEU A 15 -6.03 9.99 2.84
CA LEU A 15 -4.78 9.31 3.19
C LEU A 15 -4.70 7.91 2.58
N LEU A 16 -5.77 7.12 2.68
CA LEU A 16 -5.84 5.79 2.06
C LEU A 16 -5.75 5.87 0.53
N LEU A 17 -6.30 6.93 -0.08
CA LEU A 17 -6.19 7.12 -1.53
C LEU A 17 -4.73 7.39 -1.95
N ILE A 18 -3.99 8.19 -1.19
CA ILE A 18 -2.57 8.45 -1.46
C ILE A 18 -1.77 7.14 -1.39
N VAL A 19 -1.99 6.33 -0.35
CA VAL A 19 -1.35 5.01 -0.21
C VAL A 19 -1.72 4.11 -1.40
N ALA A 20 -3.00 4.07 -1.76
CA ALA A 20 -3.49 3.25 -2.86
C ALA A 20 -2.82 3.62 -4.19
N LEU A 21 -2.77 4.91 -4.53
CA LEU A 21 -2.19 5.37 -5.80
C LEU A 21 -0.70 5.04 -5.88
N GLY A 22 0.06 5.28 -4.80
CA GLY A 22 1.48 4.94 -4.75
C GLY A 22 1.74 3.44 -4.84
N ALA A 23 0.96 2.63 -4.11
CA ALA A 23 1.12 1.17 -4.11
C ALA A 23 0.66 0.54 -5.43
N ILE A 24 -0.37 1.07 -6.09
CA ILE A 24 -0.82 0.58 -7.40
C ILE A 24 0.24 0.90 -8.46
N SER A 25 0.73 2.14 -8.52
CA SER A 25 1.71 2.53 -9.54
C SER A 25 3.03 1.77 -9.36
N ALA A 26 3.56 1.71 -8.13
CA ALA A 26 4.78 0.96 -7.84
C ALA A 26 4.58 -0.55 -8.03
N GLY A 27 3.46 -1.12 -7.57
CA GLY A 27 3.15 -2.54 -7.70
C GLY A 27 3.07 -2.98 -9.17
N ILE A 28 2.39 -2.19 -10.01
CA ILE A 28 2.36 -2.44 -11.47
C ILE A 28 3.76 -2.31 -12.06
N GLY A 29 4.53 -1.26 -11.71
CA GLY A 29 5.89 -1.07 -12.20
C GLY A 29 6.81 -2.26 -11.91
N LEU A 30 6.77 -2.79 -10.68
CA LEU A 30 7.51 -3.98 -10.26
C LEU A 30 7.04 -5.27 -10.93
N MET A 31 5.77 -5.35 -11.33
CA MET A 31 5.24 -6.52 -12.03
C MET A 31 5.59 -6.51 -13.53
N LEU A 32 5.63 -5.33 -14.15
CA LEU A 32 5.96 -5.19 -15.57
C LEU A 32 7.43 -5.46 -15.85
N GLU A 33 8.32 -4.94 -15.00
CA GLU A 33 9.76 -5.23 -15.06
C GLU A 33 10.24 -5.71 -13.68
N PRO A 34 10.13 -7.03 -13.41
CA PRO A 34 10.50 -7.60 -12.11
C PRO A 34 11.98 -7.49 -11.76
N ASP A 35 12.84 -7.12 -12.70
CA ASP A 35 14.24 -6.82 -12.43
C ASP A 35 14.44 -5.47 -11.70
N GLY A 36 13.39 -4.65 -11.63
CA GLY A 36 13.38 -3.34 -10.99
C GLY A 36 13.76 -2.18 -11.92
N SER A 37 14.11 -2.45 -13.18
CA SER A 37 14.64 -1.45 -14.12
C SER A 37 13.69 -0.28 -14.35
N ASN A 38 12.37 -0.52 -14.43
CA ASN A 38 11.34 0.52 -14.55
C ASN A 38 11.32 1.54 -13.39
N LEU A 39 11.80 1.15 -12.21
CA LEU A 39 11.85 2.02 -11.03
C LEU A 39 13.28 2.50 -10.71
N GLY A 40 14.24 2.27 -11.62
CA GLY A 40 15.65 2.57 -11.37
C GLY A 40 16.26 1.71 -10.26
N MET A 41 15.68 0.55 -10.01
CA MET A 41 16.11 -0.41 -8.98
C MET A 41 16.83 -1.59 -9.62
N SER A 42 17.61 -2.31 -8.82
CA SER A 42 18.28 -3.56 -9.20
C SER A 42 17.87 -4.67 -8.26
N VAL A 43 17.77 -5.90 -8.78
CA VAL A 43 17.55 -7.13 -7.99
C VAL A 43 18.61 -7.35 -6.91
N GLU A 44 19.78 -6.71 -7.00
CA GLU A 44 20.82 -6.75 -5.95
C GLU A 44 20.29 -6.25 -4.59
N LEU A 45 19.30 -5.36 -4.59
CA LEU A 45 18.59 -4.91 -3.38
C LEU A 45 17.91 -6.08 -2.65
N LEU A 46 17.54 -7.14 -3.37
CA LEU A 46 16.88 -8.33 -2.83
C LEU A 46 17.87 -9.39 -2.31
N SER A 47 19.19 -9.13 -2.32
CA SER A 47 20.23 -10.10 -1.95
C SER A 47 20.09 -10.70 -0.54
N LYS A 48 19.49 -9.95 0.41
CA LYS A 48 19.18 -10.42 1.78
C LYS A 48 17.74 -10.92 1.94
N SER A 49 16.95 -10.90 0.87
CA SER A 49 15.54 -11.26 0.87
C SER A 49 15.34 -12.70 0.35
N PRO A 50 14.19 -13.33 0.62
CA PRO A 50 13.86 -14.63 0.04
C PRO A 50 13.43 -14.55 -1.44
N PHE A 51 13.40 -13.36 -2.05
CA PHE A 51 12.90 -13.15 -3.40
C PHE A 51 14.04 -13.00 -4.40
N GLN A 52 13.88 -13.62 -5.57
CA GLN A 52 14.85 -13.51 -6.68
C GLN A 52 14.61 -12.27 -7.55
N ASN A 53 13.40 -11.72 -7.53
CA ASN A 53 12.98 -10.56 -8.30
C ASN A 53 11.80 -9.87 -7.62
N PHE A 54 11.36 -8.72 -8.14
CA PHE A 54 10.31 -7.91 -7.54
C PHE A 54 8.87 -8.33 -7.89
N LEU A 55 8.66 -9.46 -8.58
CA LEU A 55 7.31 -9.88 -9.00
C LEU A 55 6.40 -10.14 -7.80
N ILE A 56 6.86 -10.96 -6.84
CA ILE A 56 6.08 -11.28 -5.63
C ILE A 56 5.88 -10.02 -4.77
N PRO A 57 6.93 -9.21 -4.47
CA PRO A 57 6.75 -7.91 -3.83
C PRO A 57 5.73 -7.03 -4.54
N GLY A 58 5.77 -6.93 -5.87
CA GLY A 58 4.86 -6.12 -6.68
C GLY A 58 3.40 -6.57 -6.55
N ILE A 59 3.13 -7.88 -6.59
CA ILE A 59 1.77 -8.43 -6.41
C ILE A 59 1.23 -8.13 -5.01
N VAL A 60 2.05 -8.31 -3.97
CA VAL A 60 1.66 -8.04 -2.58
C VAL A 60 1.40 -6.55 -2.37
N LEU A 61 2.26 -5.68 -2.91
CA LEU A 61 2.10 -4.23 -2.85
C LEU A 61 0.81 -3.78 -3.55
N LEU A 62 0.59 -4.25 -4.79
CA LEU A 62 -0.59 -3.92 -5.59
C LEU A 62 -1.88 -4.38 -4.90
N THR A 63 -1.91 -5.61 -4.39
CA THR A 63 -3.14 -6.21 -3.87
C THR A 63 -3.50 -5.65 -2.51
N PHE A 64 -2.59 -5.74 -1.53
CA PHE A 64 -2.93 -5.40 -0.15
C PHE A 64 -2.87 -3.90 0.10
N ASN A 65 -1.77 -3.24 -0.30
CA ASN A 65 -1.60 -1.81 -0.06
C ASN A 65 -2.26 -0.95 -1.16
N GLY A 66 -2.31 -1.44 -2.40
CA GLY A 66 -2.96 -0.75 -3.52
C GLY A 66 -4.48 -0.88 -3.48
N ILE A 67 -4.99 -2.04 -3.93
CA ILE A 67 -6.43 -2.32 -4.04
C ILE A 67 -7.10 -2.26 -2.66
N GLY A 68 -6.48 -2.84 -1.62
CA GLY A 68 -7.00 -2.78 -0.26
C GLY A 68 -7.21 -1.35 0.24
N SER A 69 -6.21 -0.47 0.07
CA SER A 69 -6.35 0.94 0.47
C SER A 69 -7.32 1.71 -0.43
N LEU A 70 -7.45 1.36 -1.72
CA LEU A 70 -8.44 1.98 -2.61
C LEU A 70 -9.87 1.67 -2.12
N VAL A 71 -10.14 0.42 -1.76
CA VAL A 71 -11.42 0.00 -1.17
C VAL A 71 -11.63 0.69 0.17
N GLY A 72 -10.60 0.73 1.04
CA GLY A 72 -10.67 1.43 2.32
C GLY A 72 -10.98 2.92 2.17
N SER A 73 -10.37 3.59 1.19
CA SER A 73 -10.63 4.98 0.84
C SER A 73 -12.09 5.18 0.46
N PHE A 74 -12.62 4.34 -0.44
CA PHE A 74 -14.00 4.40 -0.88
C PHE A 74 -14.99 4.18 0.27
N LEU A 75 -14.73 3.20 1.14
CA LEU A 75 -15.54 2.95 2.34
C LEU A 75 -15.55 4.16 3.27
N SER A 76 -14.38 4.79 3.48
CA SER A 76 -14.24 5.99 4.32
C SER A 76 -14.99 7.19 3.75
N LEU A 77 -14.87 7.44 2.44
CA LEU A 77 -15.58 8.53 1.75
C LEU A 77 -17.10 8.34 1.78
N LYS A 78 -17.57 7.09 1.71
CA LYS A 78 -18.98 6.72 1.92
C LYS A 78 -19.43 6.69 3.37
N ARG A 79 -18.51 6.91 4.33
CA ARG A 79 -18.75 6.81 5.78
C ARG A 79 -19.36 5.47 6.19
N HIS A 80 -18.89 4.40 5.57
CA HIS A 80 -19.39 3.06 5.85
C HIS A 80 -19.00 2.62 7.27
N HIS A 81 -19.84 1.81 7.92
CA HIS A 81 -19.59 1.35 9.30
C HIS A 81 -18.30 0.54 9.45
N LEU A 82 -17.85 -0.12 8.36
CA LEU A 82 -16.58 -0.87 8.33
C LEU A 82 -15.33 0.00 8.23
N THR A 83 -15.45 1.32 8.06
CA THR A 83 -14.28 2.20 7.82
C THR A 83 -13.22 2.04 8.91
N SER A 84 -13.62 2.00 10.18
CA SER A 84 -12.69 1.91 11.30
C SER A 84 -11.89 0.60 11.29
N VAL A 85 -12.59 -0.53 11.12
CA VAL A 85 -11.94 -1.86 11.07
C VAL A 85 -11.02 -1.96 9.85
N ALA A 86 -11.52 -1.58 8.67
CA ALA A 86 -10.73 -1.59 7.44
C ALA A 86 -9.47 -0.72 7.56
N THR A 87 -9.59 0.48 8.12
CA THR A 87 -8.45 1.41 8.28
C THR A 87 -7.39 0.82 9.23
N ILE A 88 -7.81 0.22 10.35
CA ILE A 88 -6.88 -0.43 11.29
C ILE A 88 -6.17 -1.61 10.63
N SER A 89 -6.92 -2.50 9.96
CA SER A 89 -6.35 -3.64 9.26
C SER A 89 -5.36 -3.21 8.17
N LEU A 90 -5.71 -2.21 7.36
CA LEU A 90 -4.83 -1.66 6.33
C LEU A 90 -3.59 -1.00 6.93
N GLY A 91 -3.71 -0.32 8.07
CA GLY A 91 -2.57 0.21 8.81
C GLY A 91 -1.60 -0.87 9.28
N VAL A 92 -2.11 -1.97 9.82
CA VAL A 92 -1.28 -3.13 10.22
C VAL A 92 -0.59 -3.75 9.00
N ILE A 93 -1.31 -3.94 7.90
CA ILE A 93 -0.75 -4.44 6.64
C ILE A 93 0.38 -3.52 6.14
N LEU A 94 0.18 -2.20 6.19
CA LEU A 94 1.18 -1.23 5.76
C LEU A 94 2.42 -1.25 6.66
N ILE A 95 2.24 -1.40 7.98
CA ILE A 95 3.36 -1.55 8.92
C ILE A 95 4.15 -2.82 8.62
N ILE A 96 3.47 -3.95 8.40
CA ILE A 96 4.14 -5.21 8.03
C ILE A 96 4.91 -5.03 6.71
N TRP A 97 4.30 -4.38 5.72
CA TRP A 97 4.94 -4.10 4.43
C TRP A 97 6.24 -3.29 4.58
N ILE A 98 6.17 -2.14 5.24
CA ILE A 98 7.34 -1.28 5.44
C ILE A 98 8.38 -1.98 6.32
N GLY A 99 7.94 -2.72 7.34
CA GLY A 99 8.82 -3.50 8.21
C GLY A 99 9.60 -4.57 7.43
N SER A 100 8.93 -5.33 6.56
CA SER A 100 9.58 -6.30 5.68
C SER A 100 10.55 -5.63 4.70
N GLN A 101 10.15 -4.49 4.12
CA GLN A 101 11.01 -3.73 3.21
C GLN A 101 12.29 -3.24 3.92
N VAL A 102 12.17 -2.64 5.11
CA VAL A 102 13.32 -2.16 5.88
C VAL A 102 14.19 -3.33 6.34
N TYR A 103 13.60 -4.44 6.77
CA TYR A 103 14.34 -5.61 7.23
C TYR A 103 15.18 -6.26 6.13
N TRP A 104 14.67 -6.37 4.90
CA TRP A 104 15.40 -6.99 3.79
C TRP A 104 16.28 -6.02 2.99
N LEU A 105 15.87 -4.75 2.84
CA LEU A 105 16.59 -3.77 2.02
C LEU A 105 17.55 -2.86 2.82
N GLY A 106 17.41 -2.80 4.15
CA GLY A 106 18.32 -2.09 5.06
C GLY A 106 19.59 -2.89 5.38
#